data_AF-A0A2S9GDX5-F1
#
_entry.id   AF-A0A2S9GDX5-F1
#
_cell.length_a   1.000
_cell.length_b   1.000
_cell.length_c   1.000
_cell.angle_alpha   90.00
_cell.angle_beta   90.00
_cell.angle_gamma   90.00
#
_symmetry.space_group_name_H-M   'P 1'
#
loop_
_entity.id
_entity.type
_entity.pdbx_description
1 polymer ?
#
loop_
_entity_poly.entity_id
_entity_poly.type
_entity_poly.pdbx_seq_one_letter_code
_entity_poly.pdbx_strand_id
1 'polypeptide(L)' 'MAAVAHLGSAAARLRGKDTMLTPLNIRLMHIMTPLDHAKAVRGLGWHPRPTSEAIEAAAHFFTGPRRSAETERAR' A
#
# COMPACT_ATOMS: atom_id res chain seq x y z
N MET A 1 -9.39 -1.61 -25.88
CA MET A 1 -8.65 -1.47 -24.61
C MET A 1 -8.86 -2.65 -23.63
N ALA A 2 -9.33 -3.83 -24.05
CA ALA A 2 -9.45 -5.01 -23.18
C ALA A 2 -8.25 -5.97 -23.26
N ALA A 3 -7.54 -6.00 -24.39
CA ALA A 3 -6.43 -6.94 -24.62
C ALA A 3 -5.18 -6.69 -23.75
N VAL A 4 -4.91 -5.43 -23.36
CA VAL A 4 -3.74 -5.07 -22.53
C VAL A 4 -3.89 -5.58 -21.08
N ALA A 5 -5.12 -5.69 -20.58
CA ALA A 5 -5.39 -6.15 -19.22
C ALA A 5 -5.12 -7.65 -19.04
N HIS A 6 -5.26 -8.46 -20.11
CA HIS A 6 -5.03 -9.91 -20.05
C HIS A 6 -3.55 -10.29 -20.19
N LEU A 7 -2.75 -9.52 -20.93
CA LEU A 7 -1.31 -9.76 -21.05
C LEU A 7 -0.56 -9.46 -19.74
N GLY A 8 -1.00 -8.45 -18.99
CA GLY A 8 -0.42 -8.11 -17.68
C GLY A 8 -0.57 -9.22 -16.63
N SER A 9 -1.68 -9.98 -16.65
CA SER A 9 -1.92 -11.06 -15.68
C SER A 9 -1.07 -12.31 -15.95
N ALA A 10 -0.79 -12.61 -17.21
CA ALA A 10 0.11 -13.71 -17.59
C ALA A 10 1.57 -13.40 -17.27
N ALA A 11 2.01 -12.16 -17.51
CA ALA A 11 3.37 -11.71 -17.19
C ALA A 11 3.65 -11.66 -15.67
N ALA A 12 2.64 -11.31 -14.85
CA ALA A 12 2.75 -11.31 -13.40
C ALA A 12 2.97 -12.73 -12.83
N ARG A 13 2.28 -13.72 -13.39
CA ARG A 13 2.39 -15.13 -12.99
C ARG A 13 3.75 -15.75 -13.35
N LEU A 14 4.36 -15.29 -14.45
CA LEU A 14 5.70 -15.70 -14.89
C LEU A 14 6.85 -15.06 -14.07
N ARG A 15 6.64 -13.88 -13.48
CA ARG A 15 7.71 -13.13 -12.80
C ARG A 15 7.86 -13.44 -11.30
N GLY A 16 7.01 -14.30 -10.74
CA GLY A 16 7.09 -14.74 -9.33
C GLY A 16 6.98 -13.60 -8.31
N LYS A 17 6.44 -12.44 -8.73
CA LYS A 17 6.21 -11.27 -7.90
C LYS A 17 4.79 -10.84 -8.17
N ASP A 18 3.89 -11.08 -7.23
CA ASP A 18 2.53 -10.58 -7.29
C ASP A 18 2.57 -9.08 -7.58
N THR A 19 2.09 -8.70 -8.75
CA THR A 19 1.98 -7.29 -9.09
C THR A 19 0.79 -6.76 -8.30
N MET A 20 1.05 -5.88 -7.33
CA MET A 20 -0.01 -5.25 -6.50
C MET A 20 -1.07 -4.50 -7.33
N LEU A 21 -0.83 -4.30 -8.63
CA LEU A 21 -1.74 -3.69 -9.61
C LEU A 21 -2.38 -4.76 -10.50
N THR A 22 -3.12 -5.70 -9.90
CA THR A 22 -3.97 -6.61 -10.68
C THR A 22 -5.20 -5.87 -11.24
N PRO A 23 -5.79 -6.33 -12.37
CA PRO A 23 -7.03 -5.75 -12.88
C PRO A 23 -8.17 -5.71 -11.85
N LEU A 24 -8.20 -6.69 -10.94
CA LEU A 24 -9.15 -6.74 -9.84
C LEU A 24 -8.93 -5.58 -8.85
N ASN A 25 -7.68 -5.34 -8.43
CA ASN A 25 -7.35 -4.23 -7.53
C ASN A 25 -7.69 -2.87 -8.15
N ILE A 26 -7.40 -2.68 -9.44
CA ILE A 26 -7.74 -1.45 -10.15
C ILE A 26 -9.26 -1.24 -10.19
N ARG A 27 -10.02 -2.29 -10.51
CA ARG A 27 -11.50 -2.22 -10.50
C ARG A 27 -12.02 -1.90 -9.10
N LEU A 28 -11.43 -2.49 -8.06
CA LEU A 28 -11.78 -2.20 -6.67
C LEU A 28 -11.56 -0.72 -6.35
N MET A 29 -10.41 -0.17 -6.71
CA MET A 29 -10.11 1.27 -6.51
C MET A 29 -11.13 2.19 -7.19
N HIS A 30 -11.71 1.77 -8.32
CA HIS A 30 -12.68 2.57 -9.08
C HIS A 30 -14.09 2.54 -8.48
N ILE A 31 -14.44 1.52 -7.70
CA ILE A 31 -15.76 1.38 -7.06
C ILE A 31 -15.76 1.82 -5.59
N MET A 32 -14.58 2.06 -5.01
CA MET A 32 -14.48 2.55 -3.64
C MET A 32 -15.07 3.96 -3.53
N THR A 33 -15.92 4.15 -2.52
CA THR A 33 -16.47 5.47 -2.20
C THR A 33 -15.37 6.43 -1.76
N PRO A 34 -15.54 7.75 -1.93
CA PRO A 34 -14.62 8.74 -1.38
C PRO A 34 -14.38 8.50 0.11
N LEU A 35 -13.12 8.44 0.52
CA LEU A 35 -12.74 8.20 1.91
C LEU A 35 -12.73 9.53 2.68
N ASP A 36 -13.45 9.58 3.81
CA ASP A 36 -13.45 10.71 4.75
C ASP A 36 -12.92 10.26 6.12
N HIS A 37 -11.99 11.04 6.67
CA HIS A 37 -11.38 10.79 7.97
C HIS A 37 -12.05 11.54 9.12
N ALA A 38 -13.05 12.39 8.86
CA ALA A 38 -13.66 13.23 9.89
C ALA A 38 -14.29 12.43 11.05
N LYS A 39 -14.75 11.20 10.81
CA LYS A 39 -15.23 10.31 11.88
C LYS A 39 -14.11 9.94 12.85
N ALA A 40 -12.92 9.62 12.36
CA ALA A 40 -11.79 9.26 13.20
C ALA A 40 -11.29 10.48 14.00
N VAL A 41 -11.34 11.67 13.41
CA VAL A 41 -11.05 12.93 14.14
C VAL A 41 -12.03 13.11 15.30
N ARG A 42 -13.34 13.04 15.03
CA ARG A 42 -14.39 13.26 16.05
C ARG A 42 -14.45 12.16 17.11
N GLY A 43 -14.30 10.91 16.70
CA GLY A 43 -14.52 9.75 17.56
C GLY A 43 -13.28 9.28 18.31
N LEU A 44 -12.10 9.45 17.72
CA LEU A 44 -10.85 8.94 18.27
C LEU A 44 -9.87 10.05 18.68
N GLY A 45 -10.23 11.32 18.43
CA GLY A 45 -9.29 12.44 18.62
C GLY A 45 -8.06 12.34 17.70
N TRP A 46 -8.19 11.66 16.56
CA TRP A 46 -7.08 11.45 15.64
C TRP A 46 -6.79 12.72 14.85
N HIS A 47 -5.53 13.16 14.84
CA HIS A 47 -5.07 14.34 14.12
C HIS A 47 -4.03 13.92 13.06
N PRO A 48 -4.47 13.57 11.83
CA PRO A 48 -3.54 13.14 10.80
C PRO A 48 -2.64 14.28 10.34
N ARG A 49 -1.38 13.95 10.06
CA ARG A 49 -0.46 14.83 9.32
C ARG A 49 -0.87 14.90 7.85
N PRO A 50 -0.39 15.91 7.10
CA PRO A 50 -0.59 15.97 5.65
C PRO A 50 -0.23 14.65 4.97
N THR A 51 -1.04 14.26 3.97
CA THR A 51 -0.89 12.97 3.27
C THR A 51 0.51 12.76 2.69
N SER A 52 1.13 13.82 2.18
CA SER A 52 2.49 13.78 1.64
C SER A 52 3.52 13.34 2.68
N GLU A 53 3.48 13.91 3.88
CA GLU A 53 4.40 13.56 4.96
C GLU A 53 4.17 12.14 5.46
N ALA A 54 2.91 11.67 5.47
CA ALA A 54 2.60 10.30 5.84
C ALA A 54 3.17 9.29 4.82
N ILE A 55 3.10 9.63 3.52
CA ILE A 55 3.68 8.81 2.45
C ILE A 55 5.20 8.79 2.55
N GLU A 56 5.84 9.95 2.79
CA GLU A 56 7.28 10.05 3.01
C GLU A 56 7.73 9.19 4.19
N ALA A 57 7.04 9.31 5.34
CA ALA A 57 7.31 8.49 6.52
C ALA A 57 7.15 6.98 6.23
N ALA A 58 6.13 6.60 5.46
CA ALA A 58 5.93 5.22 5.05
C ALA A 58 7.08 4.73 4.15
N ALA A 59 7.50 5.54 3.16
CA ALA A 59 8.63 5.21 2.30
C ALA A 59 9.90 4.96 3.12
N HIS A 60 10.22 5.85 4.07
CA HIS A 60 11.37 5.66 4.97
C HIS A 60 11.22 4.41 5.85
N PHE A 61 10.03 4.12 6.37
CA PHE A 61 9.80 2.93 7.19
C PHE A 61 10.04 1.63 6.42
N PHE A 62 9.52 1.53 5.19
CA PHE A 62 9.63 0.31 4.37
C PHE A 62 10.97 0.17 3.66
N THR A 63 11.67 1.27 3.39
CA THR A 63 13.01 1.25 2.76
C THR A 63 14.15 1.20 3.77
N GLY A 64 13.89 1.56 5.03
CA GLY A 64 14.88 1.50 6.10
C GLY A 64 15.45 0.10 6.28
N PRO A 65 16.68 -0.02 6.83
CA PRO A 65 17.26 -1.32 7.15
C PRO A 65 16.26 -2.10 7.99
N ARG A 66 15.89 -3.30 7.56
CA ARG A 66 15.21 -4.26 8.44
C ARG A 66 16.11 -4.39 9.66
N ARG A 67 15.78 -3.73 10.76
CA ARG A 67 16.53 -3.82 12.01
C ARG A 67 16.57 -5.32 12.30
N SER A 68 17.74 -5.93 12.13
CA SER A 68 17.90 -7.35 12.31
C SER A 68 17.42 -7.63 13.73
N ALA A 69 16.30 -8.34 13.86
CA ALA A 69 15.83 -8.88 15.14
C ALA A 69 16.90 -9.78 15.81
N GLU A 70 18.02 -9.99 15.13
CA GLU A 70 19.25 -10.62 15.54
C GLU A 70 20.01 -9.85 16.64
N THR A 71 19.98 -8.51 16.68
CA THR A 71 20.66 -7.75 17.76
C THR A 71 19.91 -7.82 19.10
N GLU A 72 18.60 -8.09 19.07
CA GLU A 72 17.76 -8.18 20.29
C GLU A 72 17.71 -9.61 20.87
N ARG A 73 18.02 -10.65 20.08
CA ARG A 73 18.19 -12.03 20.57
C ARG A 73 19.59 -12.33 21.12
N ALA A 74 20.55 -11.45 20.90
CA ALA A 74 21.93 -11.59 21.33
C ALA A 74 22.25 -10.81 22.63
N ARG A 75 21.24 -10.27 23.31
CA ARG A 75 21.35 -9.56 24.59
C ARG A 75 20.46 -10.22 25.63
#